data_AF-A0A940ZEC9-F1
#
_entry.id   AF-A0A940ZEC9-F1
#
_cell.length_a   1.000
_cell.length_b   1.000
_cell.length_c   1.000
_cell.angle_alpha   90.00
_cell.angle_beta   90.00
_cell.angle_gamma   90.00
#
_symmetry.space_group_name_H-M   'P 1'
#
loop_
_entity.id
_entity.type
_entity.pdbx_description
1 polymer ?
#
loop_
_entity_poly.entity_id
_entity_poly.type
_entity_poly.pdbx_seq_one_letter_code
_entity_poly.pdbx_strand_id
1 'polypeptide(L)'
;MNLKENELRYAFFFCQQLDAAQDLNRRSLEKEFGSRLRFFPLPCSGRIESLHLMRALEAGADKVFVITCPEKACRHQEGNTRARKRVAFAQKLISEVGLEADRFEFMAAPALPSPPIAQVVRELLAREVRIAPLPWGRNKPGSTEGDLPEGEEK
;
A
#
# COMPACT_ATOMS: atom_id res chain seq x y z
N MET A 1 17.52 -24.59 6.56
CA MET A 1 16.32 -24.38 7.40
C MET A 1 16.15 -22.89 7.65
N ASN A 2 15.13 -22.30 7.01
CA ASN A 2 14.35 -21.11 7.36
C ASN A 2 15.04 -19.95 8.09
N LEU A 3 15.64 -19.07 7.30
CA LEU A 3 15.85 -17.65 7.62
C LEU A 3 15.26 -16.86 6.45
N LYS A 4 14.08 -16.22 6.58
CA LYS A 4 13.64 -15.03 5.79
C LYS A 4 12.18 -14.60 5.92
N GLU A 5 11.35 -15.26 6.73
CA GLU A 5 9.95 -14.81 6.90
C GLU A 5 9.84 -13.54 7.78
N ASN A 6 10.89 -13.21 8.55
CA ASN A 6 10.84 -12.20 9.59
C ASN A 6 11.33 -10.79 9.21
N GLU A 7 11.44 -10.47 7.92
CA GLU A 7 12.04 -9.19 7.50
C GLU A 7 11.40 -8.55 6.26
N LEU A 8 10.22 -9.01 5.86
CA LEU A 8 9.46 -8.38 4.78
C LEU A 8 9.03 -6.97 5.18
N ARG A 9 9.17 -6.05 4.22
CA ARG A 9 8.72 -4.66 4.31
C ARG A 9 7.44 -4.48 3.52
N TYR A 10 6.48 -3.80 4.14
CA TYR A 10 5.17 -3.58 3.57
C TYR A 10 4.87 -2.09 3.46
N ALA A 11 4.31 -1.70 2.32
CA ALA A 11 3.75 -0.36 2.13
C ALA A 11 2.22 -0.44 2.08
N PHE A 12 1.54 0.44 2.80
CA PHE A 12 0.08 0.50 2.86
C PHE A 12 -0.40 1.86 2.37
N PHE A 13 -1.05 1.89 1.22
CA PHE A 13 -1.84 3.01 0.78
C PHE A 13 -3.28 2.77 1.19
N PHE A 14 -3.90 3.71 1.90
CA PHE A 14 -5.28 3.50 2.35
C PHE A 14 -6.11 4.78 2.32
N CYS A 15 -7.43 4.60 2.09
CA CYS A 15 -8.39 5.69 2.05
C CYS A 15 -8.67 6.23 3.45
N GLN A 16 -8.44 7.53 3.65
CA GLN A 16 -8.70 8.23 4.92
C GLN A 16 -10.18 8.18 5.37
N GLN A 17 -11.11 7.91 4.46
CA GLN A 17 -12.54 7.79 4.77
C GLN A 17 -12.92 6.45 5.43
N LEU A 18 -12.01 5.48 5.54
CA LEU A 18 -12.30 4.16 6.10
C LEU A 18 -12.43 4.16 7.62
N ASP A 19 -11.58 4.92 8.29
CA ASP A 19 -11.40 4.88 9.73
C ASP A 19 -11.18 6.31 10.24
N ALA A 20 -12.13 6.82 11.03
CA ALA A 20 -12.03 8.15 11.61
C ALA A 20 -10.85 8.27 12.61
N ALA A 21 -10.44 7.17 13.23
CA ALA A 21 -9.32 7.09 14.16
C ALA A 21 -8.02 6.60 13.49
N GLN A 22 -7.94 6.66 12.16
CA GLN A 22 -6.82 6.13 11.38
C GLN A 22 -5.44 6.58 11.85
N ASP A 23 -5.27 7.83 12.32
CA ASP A 23 -3.96 8.34 12.71
C ASP A 23 -3.49 7.69 14.01
N LEU A 24 -4.39 7.49 14.97
CA LEU A 24 -4.09 6.78 16.21
C LEU A 24 -3.78 5.31 15.91
N ASN A 25 -4.60 4.67 15.08
CA ASN A 25 -4.44 3.27 14.71
C ASN A 25 -3.16 3.02 13.91
N ARG A 26 -2.83 3.89 12.94
CA ARG A 26 -1.57 3.87 12.19
C ARG A 26 -0.37 4.02 13.13
N ARG A 27 -0.37 5.03 14.00
CA ARG A 27 0.74 5.26 14.95
C ARG A 27 0.94 4.07 15.88
N SER A 28 -0.13 3.39 16.28
CA SER A 28 -0.03 2.15 17.06
C SER A 28 0.72 1.06 16.29
N LEU A 29 0.41 0.86 15.00
CA LEU A 29 1.09 -0.12 14.15
C LEU A 29 2.55 0.26 13.90
N GLU A 30 2.84 1.56 13.70
CA GLU A 30 4.22 2.05 13.53
C GLU A 30 5.07 1.79 14.79
N LYS A 31 4.48 1.91 15.99
CA LYS A 31 5.16 1.53 17.25
C LYS A 31 5.36 0.02 17.38
N GLU A 32 4.38 -0.78 16.96
CA GLU A 32 4.39 -2.24 17.09
C GLU A 32 5.37 -2.91 16.11
N PHE A 33 5.39 -2.48 14.84
CA PHE A 33 6.15 -3.13 13.77
C PHE A 33 7.36 -2.30 13.27
N GLY A 34 7.54 -1.08 13.77
CA GLY A 34 8.69 -0.24 13.47
C GLY A 34 8.83 0.08 11.98
N SER A 35 10.05 -0.07 11.46
CA SER A 35 10.38 0.26 10.07
C SER A 35 9.91 -0.77 9.04
N ARG A 36 9.32 -1.89 9.47
CA ARG A 36 8.78 -2.93 8.57
C ARG A 36 7.53 -2.44 7.82
N LEU A 37 6.77 -1.53 8.42
CA LEU A 37 5.56 -0.98 7.80
C LEU A 37 5.79 0.47 7.43
N ARG A 38 5.29 0.84 6.25
CA ARG A 38 5.20 2.22 5.78
C ARG A 38 3.77 2.50 5.40
N PHE A 39 3.23 3.60 5.91
CA PHE A 39 1.84 3.97 5.73
C PHE A 39 1.76 5.27 4.94
N PHE A 40 0.89 5.27 3.92
CA PHE A 40 0.65 6.36 3.01
C PHE A 40 -0.86 6.65 2.99
N PRO A 41 -1.39 7.39 3.98
CA PRO A 41 -2.80 7.76 3.99
C PRO A 41 -3.12 8.66 2.79
N LEU A 42 -4.19 8.35 2.08
CA LEU A 42 -4.69 9.11 0.93
C LEU A 42 -6.06 9.68 1.24
N PRO A 43 -6.36 10.95 0.93
CA PRO A 43 -7.68 11.53 1.17
C PRO A 43 -8.80 10.71 0.50
N CYS A 44 -8.48 10.10 -0.65
CA CYS A 44 -9.30 9.11 -1.33
C CYS A 44 -8.41 8.12 -2.07
N SER A 45 -8.79 6.84 -2.13
CA SER A 45 -8.09 5.83 -2.94
C SER A 45 -8.05 6.19 -4.43
N GLY A 46 -8.98 7.01 -4.92
CA GLY A 46 -8.99 7.49 -6.31
C GLY A 46 -7.78 8.34 -6.70
N ARG A 47 -6.95 8.77 -5.75
CA ARG A 47 -5.66 9.46 -5.99
C ARG A 47 -4.50 8.49 -6.25
N ILE A 48 -4.68 7.19 -6.00
CA ILE A 48 -3.61 6.22 -6.27
C ILE A 48 -3.34 6.19 -7.77
N GLU A 49 -2.07 6.09 -8.15
CA GLU A 49 -1.60 5.91 -9.52
C GLU A 49 -0.59 4.76 -9.50
N SER A 50 -0.43 4.05 -10.62
CA SER A 50 0.52 2.93 -10.69
C SER A 50 1.94 3.36 -10.32
N LEU A 51 2.32 4.61 -10.62
CA LEU A 51 3.63 5.17 -10.25
C LEU A 51 3.87 5.18 -8.72
N HIS A 52 2.82 5.42 -7.90
CA HIS A 52 2.96 5.36 -6.45
C HIS A 52 3.35 3.95 -5.97
N LEU A 53 2.78 2.92 -6.59
CA LEU A 53 3.07 1.52 -6.27
C LEU A 53 4.49 1.15 -6.71
N MET A 54 4.90 1.59 -7.90
CA MET A 54 6.27 1.38 -8.40
C MET A 54 7.30 2.07 -7.51
N ARG A 55 7.08 3.32 -7.09
CA ARG A 55 7.98 4.03 -6.17
C ARG A 55 8.10 3.33 -4.82
N ALA A 56 7.00 2.79 -4.29
CA ALA A 56 7.03 2.02 -3.04
C ALA A 56 7.85 0.73 -3.20
N LEU A 57 7.72 0.04 -4.33
CA LEU A 57 8.51 -1.15 -4.67
C LEU A 57 10.01 -0.81 -4.80
N GLU A 58 10.34 0.27 -5.52
CA GLU A 58 11.70 0.78 -5.70
C GLU A 58 12.34 1.18 -4.36
N ALA A 59 11.57 1.79 -3.46
CA ALA A 59 12.00 2.12 -2.09
C ALA A 59 12.23 0.89 -1.19
N GLY A 60 12.03 -0.32 -1.72
CA GLY A 60 12.32 -1.58 -1.04
C GLY A 60 11.16 -2.14 -0.22
N ALA A 61 9.91 -1.80 -0.55
CA ALA A 61 8.76 -2.56 -0.08
C ALA A 61 8.69 -3.89 -0.83
N ASP A 62 8.63 -5.01 -0.11
CA ASP A 62 8.48 -6.33 -0.74
C ASP A 62 7.05 -6.55 -1.26
N LYS A 63 6.08 -5.96 -0.56
CA LYS A 63 4.65 -5.98 -0.94
C LYS A 63 3.97 -4.65 -0.62
N VAL A 64 3.09 -4.21 -1.51
CA VAL A 64 2.32 -2.98 -1.41
C VAL A 64 0.83 -3.29 -1.40
N PHE A 65 0.14 -2.82 -0.37
CA PHE A 65 -1.30 -2.96 -0.21
C PHE A 65 -2.00 -1.65 -0.52
N VAL A 66 -3.13 -1.73 -1.23
CA VAL A 66 -4.03 -0.62 -1.48
C VAL A 66 -5.39 -0.94 -0.86
N ILE A 67 -5.71 -0.28 0.25
CA ILE A 67 -6.93 -0.50 1.03
C ILE A 67 -7.95 0.59 0.72
N THR A 68 -9.14 0.19 0.29
CA THR A 68 -10.17 1.11 -0.22
C THR A 68 -11.52 0.90 0.47
N CYS A 69 -12.41 1.88 0.30
CA CYS A 69 -13.81 1.77 0.71
C CYS A 69 -14.53 0.63 -0.04
N PRO A 70 -15.59 0.04 0.56
CA PRO A 70 -16.33 -1.05 -0.07
C PRO A 70 -16.84 -0.67 -1.46
N GLU A 71 -16.94 -1.67 -2.33
CA GLU A 71 -17.48 -1.47 -3.67
C GLU A 71 -18.88 -0.85 -3.59
N LYS A 72 -19.16 0.12 -4.47
CA LYS A 72 -20.42 0.91 -4.49
C LYS A 72 -20.69 1.79 -3.25
N ALA A 73 -19.87 1.75 -2.21
CA ALA A 73 -19.94 2.64 -1.04
C ALA A 73 -18.89 3.76 -1.09
N CYS A 74 -18.35 4.06 -2.26
CA CYS A 74 -17.34 5.10 -2.43
C CYS A 74 -17.97 6.49 -2.32
N ARG A 75 -17.50 7.30 -1.37
CA ARG A 75 -17.91 8.71 -1.23
C ARG A 75 -17.68 9.54 -2.50
N HIS A 76 -16.65 9.19 -3.26
CA HIS A 76 -16.28 9.86 -4.52
C HIS A 76 -16.75 9.07 -5.76
N GLN A 77 -17.78 8.24 -5.62
CA GLN A 77 -18.45 7.44 -6.65
C GLN A 77 -17.58 6.34 -7.26
N GLU A 78 -16.47 6.69 -7.92
CA GLU A 78 -15.64 5.75 -8.69
C GLU A 78 -14.20 5.61 -8.17
N GLY A 79 -13.87 6.26 -7.06
CA GLY A 79 -12.49 6.31 -6.54
C GLY A 79 -11.88 4.94 -6.26
N ASN A 80 -12.66 4.00 -5.71
CA ASN A 80 -12.20 2.62 -5.48
C ASN A 80 -12.11 1.81 -6.78
N THR A 81 -13.07 1.97 -7.70
CA THR A 81 -13.07 1.32 -9.01
C THR A 81 -11.84 1.71 -9.82
N ARG A 82 -11.48 2.99 -9.84
CA ARG A 82 -10.27 3.49 -10.50
C ARG A 82 -9.00 2.93 -9.84
N ALA A 83 -8.96 2.90 -8.51
CA ALA A 83 -7.84 2.30 -7.77
C ALA A 83 -7.65 0.82 -8.13
N ARG A 84 -8.72 0.03 -8.19
CA ARG A 84 -8.68 -1.39 -8.58
C ARG A 84 -8.07 -1.59 -9.97
N LYS A 85 -8.50 -0.80 -10.96
CA LYS A 85 -7.96 -0.84 -12.32
C LYS A 85 -6.47 -0.49 -12.37
N ARG A 86 -6.05 0.51 -11.60
CA ARG A 86 -4.64 0.96 -11.54
C ARG A 86 -3.71 -0.04 -10.85
N VAL A 87 -4.19 -0.70 -9.80
CA VAL A 87 -3.45 -1.80 -9.17
C VAL A 87 -3.31 -2.96 -10.16
N ALA A 88 -4.40 -3.38 -10.82
CA ALA A 88 -4.35 -4.44 -11.82
C ALA A 88 -3.39 -4.10 -12.99
N PHE A 89 -3.37 -2.85 -13.43
CA PHE A 89 -2.41 -2.40 -14.44
C PHE A 89 -0.97 -2.47 -13.93
N ALA A 90 -0.71 -2.04 -12.69
CA ALA A 90 0.61 -2.13 -12.08
C ALA A 90 1.09 -3.59 -11.92
N GLN A 91 0.19 -4.50 -11.53
CA GLN A 91 0.46 -5.95 -11.46
C GLN A 91 0.89 -6.51 -12.82
N LYS A 92 0.21 -6.10 -13.90
CA LYS A 92 0.58 -6.50 -15.26
C LYS A 92 1.98 -6.00 -15.62
N LEU A 93 2.28 -4.72 -15.37
CA LEU A 93 3.58 -4.13 -15.66
C LEU A 93 4.74 -4.84 -14.95
N ILE A 94 4.60 -5.15 -13.66
CA ILE A 94 5.67 -5.86 -12.92
C ILE A 94 5.83 -7.31 -13.41
N SER A 95 4.73 -7.94 -13.85
CA SER A 95 4.78 -9.29 -14.41
C SER A 95 5.51 -9.32 -15.76
N GLU A 96 5.32 -8.30 -16.60
CA GLU A 96 6.01 -8.17 -17.89
C GLU A 96 7.53 -8.03 -17.73
N VAL A 97 8.01 -7.50 -16.61
CA VAL A 97 9.46 -7.42 -16.29
C VAL A 97 9.96 -8.60 -15.44
N GLY A 98 9.14 -9.64 -15.25
CA GLY A 98 9.54 -10.89 -14.58
C GLY A 98 9.42 -10.87 -13.05
N LEU A 99 8.67 -9.94 -12.46
CA LEU A 99 8.38 -9.90 -11.03
C LEU A 99 6.99 -10.48 -10.72
N GLU A 100 6.79 -10.92 -9.48
CA GLU A 100 5.52 -11.50 -9.05
C GLU A 100 4.42 -10.44 -8.93
N ALA A 101 3.28 -10.65 -9.61
CA ALA A 101 2.10 -9.79 -9.53
C ALA A 101 1.61 -9.56 -8.09
N ASP A 102 1.76 -10.57 -7.23
CA ASP A 102 1.29 -10.58 -5.84
C ASP A 102 2.06 -9.61 -4.93
N ARG A 103 3.09 -8.94 -5.45
CA ARG A 103 3.73 -7.80 -4.79
C ARG A 103 2.81 -6.61 -4.65
N PHE A 104 1.77 -6.49 -5.50
CA PHE A 104 0.73 -5.48 -5.33
C PHE A 104 -0.59 -6.16 -5.01
N GLU A 105 -1.26 -5.72 -3.95
CA GLU A 105 -2.55 -6.27 -3.54
C GLU A 105 -3.58 -5.16 -3.35
N PHE A 106 -4.71 -5.30 -4.02
CA PHE A 106 -5.88 -4.46 -3.82
C PHE A 106 -6.83 -5.12 -2.81
N MET A 107 -7.26 -4.36 -1.80
CA MET A 107 -8.23 -4.79 -0.82
C MET A 107 -9.34 -3.74 -0.70
N ALA A 108 -10.58 -4.15 -0.92
CA ALA A 108 -11.74 -3.35 -0.59
C ALA A 108 -12.26 -3.78 0.79
N ALA A 109 -12.52 -2.81 1.66
CA ALA A 109 -13.19 -3.06 2.93
C ALA A 109 -14.53 -3.79 2.70
N PRO A 110 -14.93 -4.71 3.60
CA PRO A 110 -16.12 -5.52 3.39
C PRO A 110 -17.43 -4.72 3.49
N ALA A 111 -17.48 -3.74 4.39
CA ALA A 111 -18.65 -2.90 4.63
C ALA A 111 -18.27 -1.57 5.30
N LEU A 112 -19.25 -0.67 5.43
CA LEU A 112 -19.20 0.50 6.32
C LEU A 112 -20.21 0.31 7.47
N PRO A 113 -19.89 0.72 8.71
CA PRO A 113 -18.57 1.20 9.16
C PRO A 113 -17.50 0.11 9.00
N SER A 114 -16.30 0.52 8.58
CA SER A 114 -15.19 -0.40 8.33
C SER A 114 -14.51 -0.78 9.66
N PRO A 115 -13.93 -1.99 9.77
CA PRO A 115 -13.03 -2.28 10.87
C PRO A 115 -11.88 -1.26 10.94
N PRO A 116 -11.33 -0.98 12.13
CA PRO A 116 -10.18 -0.11 12.27
C PRO A 116 -9.02 -0.56 11.38
N ILE A 117 -8.26 0.40 10.83
CA ILE A 117 -7.16 0.08 9.90
C ILE A 117 -6.12 -0.85 10.55
N ALA A 118 -5.92 -0.74 11.87
CA ALA A 118 -5.02 -1.61 12.62
C ALA A 118 -5.46 -3.08 12.63
N GLN A 119 -6.77 -3.35 12.64
CA GLN A 119 -7.26 -4.72 12.53
C GLN A 119 -7.01 -5.25 11.12
N VAL A 120 -7.39 -4.49 10.09
CA VAL A 120 -7.21 -4.88 8.68
C VAL A 120 -5.74 -5.16 8.36
N VAL A 121 -4.83 -4.31 8.82
CA VAL A 121 -3.39 -4.49 8.61
C VAL A 121 -2.88 -5.76 9.28
N ARG A 122 -3.29 -6.05 10.52
CA ARG A 122 -2.89 -7.31 11.19
C ARG A 122 -3.40 -8.54 10.46
N GLU A 123 -4.64 -8.50 9.97
CA GLU A 123 -5.21 -9.57 9.15
C GLU A 123 -4.43 -9.77 7.84
N LEU A 124 -3.99 -8.69 7.18
CA LEU A 124 -3.16 -8.76 5.98
C LEU A 124 -1.77 -9.32 6.26
N LEU A 125 -1.16 -8.93 7.39
CA LEU A 125 0.16 -9.41 7.81
C LEU A 125 0.14 -10.88 8.28
N ALA A 126 -1.00 -11.38 8.74
CA ALA A 126 -1.15 -12.77 9.15
C ALA A 126 -1.27 -13.75 7.96
N ARG A 127 -1.44 -13.25 6.72
CA ARG A 127 -1.49 -14.08 5.52
C ARG A 127 -0.08 -14.55 5.17
N GLU A 128 0.05 -15.82 4.77
CA GLU A 128 1.32 -16.34 4.23
C GLU A 128 1.64 -15.61 2.91
N VAL A 129 2.88 -15.11 2.79
CA VAL A 129 3.34 -14.35 1.63
C VAL A 129 4.54 -15.04 1.02
N ARG A 130 4.40 -15.55 -0.21
CA ARG A 130 5.48 -16.19 -0.97
C ARG A 130 5.97 -15.25 -2.06
N ILE A 131 6.96 -14.42 -1.72
CA ILE A 131 7.56 -13.46 -2.64
C ILE A 131 9.08 -13.58 -2.55
N ALA A 132 9.76 -13.61 -3.69
CA ALA A 132 11.21 -13.61 -3.73
C ALA A 132 11.78 -12.24 -3.29
N PRO A 133 13.05 -12.16 -2.84
CA PRO A 133 13.71 -10.89 -2.63
C PRO A 133 13.78 -10.07 -3.94
N LEU A 134 13.69 -8.74 -3.83
CA LEU A 134 13.86 -7.86 -5.00
C LEU A 134 15.28 -7.96 -5.59
N PRO A 135 15.44 -7.95 -6.92
CA PRO A 135 16.73 -8.17 -7.57
C PRO A 135 17.74 -7.04 -7.34
N TRP A 136 17.27 -5.81 -7.11
CA TRP A 136 18.12 -4.64 -6.80
C TRP A 136 18.41 -4.46 -5.30
N GLY A 137 17.93 -5.37 -4.45
CA GLY A 137 18.14 -5.29 -3.00
C GLY A 137 17.38 -4.14 -2.33
N ARG A 138 17.59 -3.99 -1.02
CA ARG A 138 16.93 -2.92 -0.24
C ARG A 138 17.77 -1.65 -0.31
N ASN A 139 17.29 -0.63 -1.02
CA ASN A 139 17.87 0.70 -0.88
C ASN A 139 17.62 1.21 0.56
N LYS A 140 18.58 1.93 1.16
CA LYS A 140 18.40 2.48 2.51
C LYS A 140 17.21 3.46 2.51
N PRO A 141 16.31 3.44 3.52
CA PRO A 141 15.32 4.49 3.66
C PRO A 141 16.05 5.78 4.05
N GLY A 142 16.20 6.71 3.11
CA GLY A 142 16.91 7.96 3.34
C GLY A 142 17.02 8.87 2.11
N SER A 143 15.90 9.43 1.67
CA SER A 143 15.84 10.81 1.17
C SER A 143 14.43 11.34 1.41
N THR A 144 14.23 11.88 2.61
CA THR A 144 13.26 12.97 2.81
C THR A 144 13.67 14.14 1.91
N GLU A 145 12.66 14.83 1.37
CA GLU A 145 12.71 16.07 0.57
C GLU A 145 13.17 15.97 -0.90
N GLY A 146 12.26 16.37 -1.81
CA GLY A 146 12.48 16.53 -3.26
C GLY A 146 11.54 15.66 -4.12
N ASP A 147 10.96 16.22 -5.19
CA ASP A 147 10.18 15.53 -6.23
C ASP A 147 8.69 15.19 -5.96
N LEU A 148 7.96 16.13 -5.37
CA LEU A 148 6.69 16.54 -5.98
C LEU A 148 7.03 17.68 -6.96
N PRO A 149 6.61 17.61 -8.24
CA PRO A 149 6.77 18.73 -9.15
C PRO A 149 5.97 19.89 -8.58
N GLU A 150 6.66 20.98 -8.24
CA GLU A 150 6.04 22.27 -8.03
C GLU A 150 5.22 22.57 -9.29
N GLY A 151 3.91 22.77 -9.10
CA GLY A 151 3.06 23.24 -10.17
C GLY A 151 3.59 24.60 -10.60
N GLU A 152 3.96 24.70 -11.88
CA GLU A 152 4.13 25.99 -12.53
C GLU A 152 2.78 26.72 -12.50
N GLU A 153 2.62 27.65 -11.58
CA GLU A 153 1.70 28.76 -11.75
C GLU A 153 2.23 29.63 -12.90
N LYS A 154 1.44 29.72 -13.97
CA LYS A 154 1.44 30.84 -14.90
C LYS A 154 0.02 31.32 -15.08
#